data_AF-A0AAN4ZED2-F1
#
_entry.id   AF-A0AAN4ZED2-F1
#
_cell.length_a   1.000
_cell.length_b   1.000
_cell.length_c   1.000
_cell.angle_alpha   90.00
_cell.angle_beta   90.00
_cell.angle_gamma   90.00
#
_symmetry.space_group_name_H-M   'P 1'
#
loop_
_entity.id
_entity.type
_entity.pdbx_description
1 polymer ?
#
loop_
_entity_poly.entity_id
_entity_poly.type
_entity_poly.pdbx_seq_one_letter_code
_entity_poly.pdbx_strand_id
1 'polypeptide(L)'
;TSRGSVQGFDHDFGDDKSQTFYGYGQMFLGIPYAKAPLGPRRFTVTEDICQYNDLGIVKYKNISSPRCWQVQDSLQPADNMDEDCLYLNVYSPDVRGKYPVMFYIHGGSFTTGGGDVYDWKGAVRNLVSRGVVVVTINYRMGLIGFFTTFTENFPPNRGMYDMLMALRWVNEEIVHFGGDTSRITIFGQSAGACVVSHLSMSLEVAGLFHQLIQNSGSIMLEIETPEPERGSVHKERAHQICNITYSDWGSVATDDDLMDCLVKASPQELIKYDMTTFKYWAPTLDGSFLPDYPENLAKTRPHYALIAIDMMEEATP
;
A
#
# COMPACT_ATOMS: atom_id res chain seq x y z
N THR A 1 15.01 -11.19 11.24
CA THR A 1 14.91 -11.09 9.76
C THR A 1 16.30 -11.00 9.19
N SER A 2 16.46 -11.10 7.88
CA SER A 2 17.78 -10.89 7.25
C SER A 2 18.29 -9.45 7.43
N ARG A 3 17.37 -8.50 7.66
CA ARG A 3 17.60 -7.05 7.80
C ARG A 3 17.87 -6.59 9.25
N GLY A 4 17.74 -7.49 10.23
CA GLY A 4 17.97 -7.21 11.65
C GLY A 4 16.99 -7.89 12.63
N SER A 5 17.03 -7.46 13.88
CA SER A 5 16.11 -7.92 14.93
C SER A 5 14.85 -7.06 14.96
N VAL A 6 13.69 -7.69 15.18
CA VAL A 6 12.41 -6.99 15.38
C VAL A 6 11.87 -7.38 16.75
N GLN A 7 11.59 -6.39 17.59
CA GLN A 7 10.97 -6.59 18.89
C GLN A 7 9.46 -6.42 18.78
N GLY A 8 8.72 -7.47 19.15
CA GLY A 8 7.28 -7.45 19.27
C GLY A 8 6.82 -7.52 20.73
N PHE A 9 5.53 -7.74 20.91
CA PHE A 9 4.90 -8.00 22.21
C PHE A 9 3.80 -9.04 22.06
N ASP A 10 3.49 -9.69 23.17
CA ASP A 10 2.41 -10.66 23.24
C ASP A 10 1.18 -10.01 23.89
N HIS A 11 -0.01 -10.48 23.51
CA HIS A 11 -1.24 -10.09 24.18
C HIS A 11 -2.21 -11.25 24.26
N ASP A 12 -2.77 -11.46 25.45
CA ASP A 12 -3.77 -12.48 25.73
C ASP A 12 -5.05 -11.83 26.23
N PHE A 13 -6.12 -11.89 25.43
CA PHE A 13 -7.45 -11.42 25.80
C PHE A 13 -8.26 -12.49 26.56
N GLY A 14 -7.72 -13.68 26.79
CA GLY A 14 -8.43 -14.83 27.35
C GLY A 14 -9.30 -15.55 26.31
N ASP A 15 -10.05 -16.56 26.74
CA ASP A 15 -10.88 -17.42 25.87
C ASP A 15 -12.40 -17.16 25.99
N ASP A 16 -12.80 -16.17 26.79
CA ASP A 16 -14.20 -15.79 26.97
C ASP A 16 -14.77 -15.16 25.70
N LYS A 17 -15.46 -15.99 24.89
CA LYS A 17 -16.11 -15.58 23.65
C LYS A 17 -17.28 -14.61 23.83
N SER A 18 -17.71 -14.34 25.07
CA SER A 18 -18.69 -13.29 25.36
C SER A 18 -18.09 -11.88 25.34
N GLN A 19 -16.77 -11.76 25.47
CA GLN A 19 -16.07 -10.48 25.36
C GLN A 19 -15.93 -10.01 23.91
N THR A 20 -15.85 -8.69 23.72
CA THR A 20 -15.62 -8.08 22.39
C THR A 20 -14.30 -8.53 21.77
N PHE A 21 -13.26 -8.76 22.57
CA PHE A 21 -11.98 -9.29 22.11
C PHE A 21 -11.62 -10.50 22.96
N TYR A 22 -11.16 -11.57 22.32
CA TYR A 22 -10.68 -12.81 22.93
C TYR A 22 -9.59 -13.39 22.03
N GLY A 23 -8.79 -14.31 22.58
CA GLY A 23 -7.67 -14.96 21.91
C GLY A 23 -6.32 -14.37 22.26
N TYR A 24 -5.28 -15.00 21.73
CA TYR A 24 -3.88 -14.65 21.94
C TYR A 24 -3.21 -14.33 20.60
N GLY A 25 -2.22 -13.44 20.63
CA GLY A 25 -1.36 -13.15 19.48
C GLY A 25 -0.04 -12.49 19.87
N GLN A 26 0.88 -12.49 18.92
CA GLN A 26 2.19 -11.84 18.98
C GLN A 26 2.24 -10.75 17.91
N MET A 27 2.48 -9.52 18.33
CA MET A 27 2.32 -8.32 17.52
C MET A 27 3.68 -7.67 17.28
N PHE A 28 3.95 -7.35 16.03
CA PHE A 28 5.14 -6.64 15.59
C PHE A 28 4.69 -5.44 14.77
N LEU A 29 4.73 -4.26 15.36
CA LEU A 29 4.19 -3.04 14.77
C LEU A 29 5.31 -2.18 14.19
N GLY A 30 5.07 -1.59 13.02
CA GLY A 30 5.94 -0.56 12.48
C GLY A 30 7.30 -1.06 12.00
N ILE A 31 7.33 -2.18 11.27
CA ILE A 31 8.54 -2.72 10.66
C ILE A 31 8.75 -2.00 9.33
N PRO A 32 9.88 -1.30 9.11
CA PRO A 32 10.17 -0.68 7.82
C PRO A 32 10.47 -1.77 6.79
N TYR A 33 9.77 -1.73 5.66
CA TYR A 33 9.99 -2.65 4.54
C TYR A 33 10.77 -2.02 3.38
N ALA A 34 10.99 -0.71 3.43
CA ALA A 34 11.69 0.07 2.42
C ALA A 34 12.45 1.22 3.07
N LYS A 35 13.35 1.88 2.32
CA LYS A 35 13.92 3.16 2.76
C LYS A 35 12.83 4.23 2.82
N ALA A 36 12.92 5.10 3.82
CA ALA A 36 12.03 6.24 3.94
C ALA A 36 12.08 7.12 2.67
N PRO A 37 10.93 7.43 2.05
CA PRO A 37 10.83 8.21 0.82
C PRO A 37 10.95 9.72 1.13
N LEU A 38 12.06 10.10 1.76
CA LEU A 38 12.31 11.47 2.20
C LEU A 38 13.29 12.20 1.27
N GLY A 39 13.16 13.52 1.19
CA GLY A 39 14.06 14.38 0.43
C GLY A 39 14.14 13.94 -1.03
N PRO A 40 15.35 13.64 -1.57
CA PRO A 40 15.49 13.20 -2.97
C PRO A 40 14.70 11.94 -3.34
N ARG A 41 14.30 11.11 -2.36
CA ARG A 41 13.52 9.88 -2.60
C ARG A 41 11.99 10.10 -2.62
N ARG A 42 11.52 11.33 -2.37
CA ARG A 42 10.09 11.63 -2.22
C ARG A 42 9.26 11.14 -3.41
N PHE A 43 9.74 11.43 -4.62
CA PHE A 43 9.07 11.08 -5.87
C PHE A 43 9.77 9.98 -6.66
N THR A 44 10.64 9.19 -6.04
CA THR A 44 11.29 8.05 -6.70
C THR A 44 10.55 6.75 -6.41
N VAL A 45 10.83 5.73 -7.24
CA VAL A 45 10.42 4.35 -6.94
C VAL A 45 11.02 3.92 -5.60
N THR A 46 10.28 3.06 -4.90
CA THR A 46 10.63 2.48 -3.61
C THR A 46 11.99 1.78 -3.66
N GLU A 47 12.84 2.06 -2.68
CA GLU A 47 14.14 1.41 -2.54
C GLU A 47 14.12 0.39 -1.40
N ASP A 48 14.71 -0.79 -1.63
CA ASP A 48 14.89 -1.81 -0.59
C ASP A 48 15.78 -1.31 0.55
N ILE A 49 15.52 -1.84 1.74
CA ILE A 49 16.27 -1.56 2.96
C ILE A 49 17.07 -2.81 3.37
N CYS A 50 18.39 -2.76 3.18
CA CYS A 50 19.26 -3.89 3.52
C CYS A 50 19.47 -4.07 5.03
N GLN A 51 19.21 -3.04 5.84
CA GLN A 51 19.32 -3.05 7.29
C GLN A 51 18.39 -2.01 7.91
N TYR A 52 17.71 -2.35 9.01
CA TYR A 52 16.69 -1.48 9.62
C TYR A 52 17.20 -0.11 10.12
N ASN A 53 18.16 -0.12 11.05
CA ASN A 53 18.84 1.08 11.54
C ASN A 53 20.30 0.73 11.84
N ASP A 54 21.09 1.70 12.30
CA ASP A 54 22.51 1.52 12.60
C ASP A 54 22.78 0.36 13.58
N LEU A 55 21.81 0.03 14.44
CA LEU A 55 21.87 -1.08 15.39
C LEU A 55 21.27 -2.39 14.85
N GLY A 56 20.59 -2.34 13.70
CA GLY A 56 19.82 -3.44 13.13
C GLY A 56 18.64 -3.86 13.99
N ILE A 57 18.03 -2.94 14.77
CA ILE A 57 16.95 -3.27 15.72
C ILE A 57 15.73 -2.40 15.49
N VAL A 58 14.60 -3.01 15.14
CA VAL A 58 13.28 -2.38 15.26
C VAL A 58 12.79 -2.58 16.69
N LYS A 59 12.70 -1.49 17.45
CA LYS A 59 12.22 -1.52 18.83
C LYS A 59 10.70 -1.69 18.86
N TYR A 60 10.23 -2.31 19.93
CA TYR A 60 8.81 -2.45 20.22
C TYR A 60 8.09 -1.09 20.22
N LYS A 61 6.91 -1.05 19.59
CA LYS A 61 5.95 0.06 19.61
C LYS A 61 4.60 -0.46 20.08
N ASN A 62 3.90 0.29 20.93
CA ASN A 62 2.52 -0.01 21.35
C ASN A 62 1.45 0.67 20.48
N ILE A 63 1.88 1.51 19.54
CA ILE A 63 1.06 2.25 18.59
C ILE A 63 1.64 2.00 17.19
N SER A 64 0.78 1.88 16.20
CA SER A 64 1.17 1.74 14.79
C SER A 64 2.03 2.91 14.33
N SER A 65 2.91 2.65 13.34
CA SER A 65 3.69 3.73 12.73
C SER A 65 2.78 4.73 12.01
N PRO A 66 3.24 5.99 11.80
CA PRO A 66 2.44 7.01 11.16
C PRO A 66 1.89 6.54 9.82
N ARG A 67 0.67 6.96 9.49
CA ARG A 67 0.11 6.77 8.16
C ARG A 67 0.86 7.64 7.15
N CYS A 68 0.79 7.27 5.88
CA CYS A 68 1.24 8.18 4.84
C CYS A 68 0.35 9.43 4.81
N TRP A 69 0.94 10.57 4.44
CA TRP A 69 0.20 11.80 4.20
C TRP A 69 -0.98 11.58 3.27
N GLN A 70 -2.14 12.06 3.72
CA GLN A 70 -3.42 11.87 3.08
C GLN A 70 -4.38 12.98 3.46
N VAL A 71 -5.38 13.20 2.61
CA VAL A 71 -6.53 14.05 2.96
C VAL A 71 -7.20 13.53 4.23
N GLN A 72 -7.64 14.45 5.08
CA GLN A 72 -8.27 14.06 6.33
C GLN A 72 -9.64 13.43 6.05
N ASP A 73 -9.78 12.16 6.38
CA ASP A 73 -11.05 11.47 6.44
C ASP A 73 -11.81 11.92 7.71
N SER A 74 -13.09 12.25 7.58
CA SER A 74 -13.93 12.63 8.73
C SER A 74 -14.07 11.51 9.77
N LEU A 75 -13.81 10.26 9.37
CA LEU A 75 -13.86 9.08 10.22
C LEU A 75 -12.54 8.79 10.98
N GLN A 76 -11.45 9.50 10.68
CA GLN A 76 -10.11 9.20 11.22
C GLN A 76 -9.37 10.50 11.61
N PRO A 77 -8.96 10.66 12.89
CA PRO A 77 -8.20 11.84 13.31
C PRO A 77 -6.86 11.98 12.54
N ALA A 78 -6.50 13.20 12.15
CA ALA A 78 -5.29 13.52 11.37
C ALA A 78 -4.01 13.61 12.23
N ASP A 79 -3.97 13.01 13.41
CA ASP A 79 -2.94 13.27 14.41
C ASP A 79 -1.67 12.43 14.26
N ASN A 80 -1.60 11.50 13.30
CA ASN A 80 -0.42 10.65 13.11
C ASN A 80 -0.11 10.34 11.62
N MET A 81 0.29 11.35 10.86
CA MET A 81 0.77 11.23 9.47
C MET A 81 2.22 11.66 9.32
N ASP A 82 2.98 10.94 8.49
CA ASP A 82 4.37 11.24 8.13
C ASP A 82 4.66 10.81 6.68
N GLU A 83 5.71 11.34 6.06
CA GLU A 83 6.23 10.81 4.79
C GLU A 83 7.15 9.60 5.00
N ASP A 84 7.81 9.52 6.17
CA ASP A 84 8.37 8.26 6.63
C ASP A 84 7.24 7.35 7.10
N CYS A 85 6.58 6.70 6.14
CA CYS A 85 5.38 5.91 6.38
C CYS A 85 5.44 4.48 5.84
N LEU A 86 6.52 4.07 5.16
CA LEU A 86 6.65 2.75 4.50
C LEU A 86 6.92 1.62 5.50
N TYR A 87 5.92 1.36 6.33
CA TYR A 87 5.92 0.39 7.40
C TYR A 87 4.85 -0.67 7.19
N LEU A 88 5.11 -1.86 7.73
CA LEU A 88 4.14 -2.93 7.85
C LEU A 88 4.01 -3.40 9.31
N ASN A 89 2.90 -4.06 9.61
CA ASN A 89 2.64 -4.72 10.88
C ASN A 89 2.43 -6.21 10.64
N VAL A 90 2.89 -7.04 11.57
CA VAL A 90 2.69 -8.50 11.56
C VAL A 90 1.99 -8.92 12.85
N TYR A 91 0.90 -9.68 12.71
CA TYR A 91 0.17 -10.29 13.81
C TYR A 91 0.23 -11.81 13.65
N SER A 92 0.84 -12.49 14.62
CA SER A 92 1.15 -13.92 14.52
C SER A 92 0.52 -14.72 15.67
N PRO A 93 0.03 -15.95 15.43
CA PRO A 93 -0.44 -16.82 16.51
C PRO A 93 0.72 -17.34 17.37
N ASP A 94 1.84 -17.68 16.73
CA ASP A 94 3.10 -18.14 17.35
C ASP A 94 4.21 -18.06 16.31
N VAL A 95 5.28 -17.31 16.58
CA VAL A 95 6.43 -17.17 15.67
C VAL A 95 7.17 -18.49 15.38
N ARG A 96 6.95 -19.54 16.17
CA ARG A 96 7.54 -20.88 15.97
C ARG A 96 6.71 -21.76 15.03
N GLY A 97 5.52 -21.30 14.64
CA GLY A 97 4.59 -22.06 13.81
C GLY A 97 4.90 -21.98 12.31
N LYS A 98 3.96 -22.50 11.52
CA LYS A 98 3.96 -22.41 10.06
C LYS A 98 2.52 -22.25 9.58
N TYR A 99 2.04 -21.01 9.61
CA TYR A 99 0.65 -20.62 9.40
C TYR A 99 0.44 -20.02 8.00
N PRO A 100 -0.76 -20.16 7.41
CA PRO A 100 -1.11 -19.36 6.23
C PRO A 100 -1.02 -17.86 6.54
N VAL A 101 -0.66 -17.08 5.53
CA VAL A 101 -0.42 -15.64 5.65
C VAL A 101 -1.48 -14.88 4.86
N MET A 102 -2.17 -13.94 5.52
CA MET A 102 -3.06 -12.99 4.88
C MET A 102 -2.38 -11.62 4.82
N PHE A 103 -2.08 -11.14 3.61
CA PHE A 103 -1.44 -9.84 3.35
C PHE A 103 -2.48 -8.81 2.92
N TYR A 104 -2.79 -7.88 3.83
CA TYR A 104 -3.86 -6.90 3.66
C TYR A 104 -3.35 -5.61 3.00
N ILE A 105 -4.03 -5.22 1.93
CA ILE A 105 -3.86 -3.94 1.26
C ILE A 105 -5.12 -3.11 1.49
N HIS A 106 -5.00 -1.99 2.22
CA HIS A 106 -6.14 -1.14 2.53
C HIS A 106 -6.66 -0.41 1.29
N GLY A 107 -7.97 -0.13 1.27
CA GLY A 107 -8.61 0.78 0.33
C GLY A 107 -8.49 2.24 0.76
N GLY A 108 -9.42 3.06 0.26
CA GLY A 108 -9.49 4.51 0.48
C GLY A 108 -9.23 5.35 -0.77
N SER A 109 -9.75 4.90 -1.92
CA SER A 109 -9.73 5.62 -3.20
C SER A 109 -8.35 6.12 -3.64
N PHE A 110 -7.29 5.42 -3.23
CA PHE A 110 -5.89 5.83 -3.42
C PHE A 110 -5.54 7.20 -2.83
N THR A 111 -6.33 7.73 -1.90
CA THR A 111 -6.11 9.04 -1.25
C THR A 111 -6.08 8.96 0.27
N THR A 112 -6.68 7.94 0.88
CA THR A 112 -6.73 7.72 2.33
C THR A 112 -6.54 6.25 2.71
N GLY A 113 -6.32 6.00 4.01
CA GLY A 113 -6.20 4.67 4.59
C GLY A 113 -4.89 4.46 5.37
N GLY A 114 -4.67 3.24 5.83
CA GLY A 114 -3.45 2.87 6.56
C GLY A 114 -3.45 1.42 7.01
N GLY A 115 -2.27 0.92 7.37
CA GLY A 115 -2.07 -0.43 7.91
C GLY A 115 -2.69 -0.65 9.29
N ASP A 116 -3.17 0.42 9.93
CA ASP A 116 -3.88 0.44 11.21
C ASP A 116 -5.39 0.68 11.05
N VAL A 117 -5.92 0.72 9.82
CA VAL A 117 -7.36 0.95 9.56
C VAL A 117 -8.25 -0.05 10.30
N TYR A 118 -7.73 -1.26 10.52
CA TYR A 118 -8.32 -2.24 11.41
C TYR A 118 -7.42 -2.43 12.63
N ASP A 119 -7.99 -2.20 13.82
CA ASP A 119 -7.30 -2.44 15.09
C ASP A 119 -6.78 -3.89 15.13
N TRP A 120 -5.51 -4.06 15.51
CA TRP A 120 -4.86 -5.36 15.65
C TRP A 120 -5.64 -6.29 16.59
N LYS A 121 -6.38 -5.75 17.57
CA LYS A 121 -7.28 -6.53 18.43
C LYS A 121 -8.36 -7.27 17.63
N GLY A 122 -8.92 -6.61 16.62
CA GLY A 122 -9.87 -7.19 15.69
C GLY A 122 -9.22 -8.28 14.82
N ALA A 123 -7.99 -8.07 14.36
CA ALA A 123 -7.22 -9.09 13.66
C ALA A 123 -6.97 -10.32 14.55
N VAL A 124 -6.63 -10.11 15.83
CA VAL A 124 -6.40 -11.20 16.79
C VAL A 124 -7.64 -12.06 16.98
N ARG A 125 -8.77 -11.40 17.28
CA ARG A 125 -10.05 -12.09 17.49
C ARG A 125 -10.51 -12.88 16.27
N ASN A 126 -10.40 -12.31 15.07
CA ASN A 126 -11.05 -12.87 13.90
C ASN A 126 -10.16 -13.83 13.10
N LEU A 127 -8.84 -13.62 13.11
CA LEU A 127 -7.91 -14.33 12.23
C LEU A 127 -6.76 -14.99 13.01
N VAL A 128 -6.02 -14.24 13.83
CA VAL A 128 -4.79 -14.75 14.47
C VAL A 128 -5.09 -15.89 15.44
N SER A 129 -6.12 -15.76 16.27
CA SER A 129 -6.57 -16.82 17.19
C SER A 129 -7.06 -18.10 16.47
N ARG A 130 -7.23 -18.04 15.15
CA ARG A 130 -7.61 -19.17 14.28
C ARG A 130 -6.43 -19.74 13.49
N GLY A 131 -5.20 -19.36 13.84
CA GLY A 131 -3.99 -19.90 13.23
C GLY A 131 -3.65 -19.26 11.88
N VAL A 132 -3.84 -17.95 11.75
CA VAL A 132 -3.49 -17.18 10.54
C VAL A 132 -2.53 -16.06 10.91
N VAL A 133 -1.43 -15.92 10.17
CA VAL A 133 -0.57 -14.73 10.26
C VAL A 133 -1.20 -13.63 9.41
N VAL A 134 -1.37 -12.44 9.98
CA VAL A 134 -1.92 -11.28 9.27
C VAL A 134 -0.84 -10.22 9.14
N VAL A 135 -0.68 -9.70 7.92
CA VAL A 135 0.21 -8.58 7.63
C VAL A 135 -0.61 -7.42 7.11
N THR A 136 -0.37 -6.22 7.62
CA THR A 136 -0.97 -4.98 7.11
C THR A 136 0.13 -3.99 6.74
N ILE A 137 -0.10 -3.15 5.74
CA ILE A 137 0.91 -2.23 5.22
C ILE A 137 0.39 -0.81 5.13
N ASN A 138 1.29 0.15 5.18
CA ASN A 138 1.10 1.47 4.60
C ASN A 138 1.71 1.50 3.19
N TYR A 139 1.21 2.35 2.30
CA TYR A 139 1.81 2.65 0.99
C TYR A 139 1.53 4.11 0.60
N ARG A 140 2.37 4.72 -0.26
CA ARG A 140 2.15 6.11 -0.70
C ARG A 140 0.89 6.20 -1.56
N MET A 141 0.12 7.25 -1.33
CA MET A 141 -1.17 7.55 -1.95
C MET A 141 -1.16 8.94 -2.57
N GLY A 142 -2.24 9.30 -3.25
CA GLY A 142 -2.47 10.64 -3.76
C GLY A 142 -1.42 11.07 -4.78
N LEU A 143 -1.13 12.37 -4.80
CA LEU A 143 -0.05 12.93 -5.61
C LEU A 143 1.29 12.23 -5.32
N ILE A 144 1.61 11.99 -4.05
CA ILE A 144 2.91 11.43 -3.65
C ILE A 144 3.10 10.03 -4.25
N GLY A 145 2.07 9.19 -4.24
CA GLY A 145 2.12 7.80 -4.72
C GLY A 145 1.86 7.60 -6.22
N PHE A 146 1.05 8.47 -6.85
CA PHE A 146 0.49 8.20 -8.18
C PHE A 146 0.67 9.33 -9.20
N PHE A 147 1.21 10.49 -8.84
CA PHE A 147 1.55 11.53 -9.82
C PHE A 147 2.66 11.08 -10.77
N THR A 148 2.47 11.24 -12.07
CA THR A 148 3.50 10.89 -13.07
C THR A 148 3.54 11.87 -14.22
N THR A 149 4.74 12.13 -14.71
CA THR A 149 5.01 12.76 -16.01
C THR A 149 5.56 11.74 -17.02
N PHE A 150 5.63 10.46 -16.62
CA PHE A 150 6.24 9.35 -17.36
C PHE A 150 7.75 9.54 -17.62
N THR A 151 8.39 10.37 -16.80
CA THR A 151 9.85 10.58 -16.80
C THR A 151 10.51 9.89 -15.61
N GLU A 152 11.85 9.90 -15.57
CA GLU A 152 12.62 9.38 -14.43
C GLU A 152 12.41 10.21 -13.14
N ASN A 153 12.06 11.50 -13.26
CA ASN A 153 11.79 12.37 -12.12
C ASN A 153 10.46 12.02 -11.43
N PHE A 154 9.44 11.67 -12.23
CA PHE A 154 8.14 11.25 -11.72
C PHE A 154 7.70 9.94 -12.38
N PRO A 155 8.34 8.82 -12.02
CA PRO A 155 7.98 7.51 -12.53
C PRO A 155 6.56 7.14 -12.08
N PRO A 156 5.77 6.46 -12.92
CA PRO A 156 4.44 6.00 -12.57
C PRO A 156 4.47 4.96 -11.43
N ASN A 157 3.30 4.70 -10.85
CA ASN A 157 3.06 3.54 -9.98
C ASN A 157 3.90 3.45 -8.69
N ARG A 158 4.43 4.55 -8.14
CA ARG A 158 5.25 4.50 -6.91
C ARG A 158 4.55 3.81 -5.75
N GLY A 159 3.25 4.10 -5.54
CA GLY A 159 2.43 3.39 -4.56
C GLY A 159 2.32 1.88 -4.84
N MET A 160 2.25 1.46 -6.10
CA MET A 160 2.27 0.02 -6.47
C MET A 160 3.62 -0.62 -6.17
N TYR A 161 4.71 0.08 -6.42
CA TYR A 161 6.06 -0.39 -6.07
C TYR A 161 6.27 -0.46 -4.55
N ASP A 162 5.65 0.42 -3.76
CA ASP A 162 5.65 0.31 -2.30
C ASP A 162 5.01 -1.02 -1.86
N MET A 163 3.84 -1.35 -2.43
CA MET A 163 3.11 -2.57 -2.12
C MET A 163 3.84 -3.84 -2.61
N LEU A 164 4.48 -3.77 -3.78
CA LEU A 164 5.36 -4.82 -4.27
C LEU A 164 6.54 -5.05 -3.32
N MET A 165 7.20 -3.98 -2.87
CA MET A 165 8.34 -4.08 -1.94
C MET A 165 7.92 -4.70 -0.60
N ALA A 166 6.77 -4.30 -0.06
CA ALA A 166 6.23 -4.91 1.15
C ALA A 166 5.90 -6.40 0.95
N LEU A 167 5.37 -6.78 -0.21
CA LEU A 167 5.08 -8.18 -0.53
C LEU A 167 6.37 -9.02 -0.71
N ARG A 168 7.42 -8.45 -1.31
CA ARG A 168 8.76 -9.07 -1.37
C ARG A 168 9.32 -9.28 0.03
N TRP A 169 9.24 -8.26 0.89
CA TRP A 169 9.63 -8.38 2.30
C TRP A 169 8.89 -9.52 3.00
N VAL A 170 7.57 -9.65 2.80
CA VAL A 170 6.78 -10.74 3.39
C VAL A 170 7.24 -12.09 2.87
N ASN A 171 7.45 -12.23 1.56
CA ASN A 171 7.92 -13.49 0.98
C ASN A 171 9.29 -13.92 1.53
N GLU A 172 10.17 -12.96 1.83
CA GLU A 172 11.51 -13.23 2.37
C GLU A 172 11.52 -13.47 3.88
N GLU A 173 10.71 -12.73 4.64
CA GLU A 173 10.90 -12.60 6.09
C GLU A 173 9.80 -13.23 6.93
N ILE A 174 8.62 -13.51 6.37
CA ILE A 174 7.45 -13.92 7.18
C ILE A 174 7.67 -15.27 7.90
N VAL A 175 8.61 -16.08 7.44
CA VAL A 175 9.04 -17.31 8.11
C VAL A 175 9.54 -17.05 9.53
N HIS A 176 10.14 -15.89 9.79
CA HIS A 176 10.59 -15.49 11.12
C HIS A 176 9.45 -15.09 12.06
N PHE A 177 8.24 -14.95 11.51
CA PHE A 177 7.02 -14.59 12.24
C PHE A 177 6.01 -15.75 12.23
N GLY A 178 6.45 -16.98 11.95
CA GLY A 178 5.62 -18.17 11.91
C GLY A 178 4.76 -18.32 10.65
N GLY A 179 4.98 -17.50 9.62
CA GLY A 179 4.26 -17.57 8.35
C GLY A 179 4.84 -18.60 7.38
N ASP A 180 3.97 -19.14 6.52
CA ASP A 180 4.32 -20.07 5.46
C ASP A 180 4.34 -19.34 4.11
N THR A 181 5.53 -19.16 3.54
CA THR A 181 5.72 -18.44 2.27
C THR A 181 5.02 -19.11 1.09
N SER A 182 4.73 -20.41 1.18
CA SER A 182 3.95 -21.16 0.17
C SER A 182 2.43 -20.99 0.28
N ARG A 183 1.96 -20.26 1.31
CA ARG A 183 0.52 -20.04 1.58
C ARG A 183 0.23 -18.57 1.90
N ILE A 184 0.76 -17.69 1.06
CA ILE A 184 0.46 -16.25 1.09
C ILE A 184 -0.78 -15.96 0.24
N THR A 185 -1.77 -15.32 0.86
CA THR A 185 -2.99 -14.80 0.25
C THR A 185 -3.00 -13.29 0.34
N ILE A 186 -3.03 -12.59 -0.81
CA ILE A 186 -3.21 -11.14 -0.83
C ILE A 186 -4.71 -10.81 -0.76
N PHE A 187 -5.09 -9.79 -0.01
CA PHE A 187 -6.48 -9.37 0.06
C PHE A 187 -6.63 -7.87 0.28
N GLY A 188 -7.72 -7.31 -0.23
CA GLY A 188 -7.99 -5.89 -0.11
C GLY A 188 -9.47 -5.57 -0.27
N GLN A 189 -9.83 -4.35 0.08
CA GLN A 189 -11.19 -3.81 -0.04
C GLN A 189 -11.17 -2.51 -0.86
N SER A 190 -12.19 -2.27 -1.69
CA SER A 190 -12.30 -1.08 -2.54
C SER A 190 -11.04 -0.89 -3.41
N ALA A 191 -10.38 0.28 -3.36
CA ALA A 191 -9.10 0.54 -4.03
C ALA A 191 -8.05 -0.55 -3.73
N GLY A 192 -8.03 -1.12 -2.51
CA GLY A 192 -7.13 -2.22 -2.16
C GLY A 192 -7.45 -3.51 -2.92
N ALA A 193 -8.73 -3.77 -3.22
CA ALA A 193 -9.13 -4.89 -4.08
C ALA A 193 -8.75 -4.61 -5.55
N CYS A 194 -8.84 -3.36 -6.02
CA CYS A 194 -8.32 -2.93 -7.33
C CYS A 194 -6.80 -3.20 -7.41
N VAL A 195 -6.03 -2.83 -6.40
CA VAL A 195 -4.59 -3.14 -6.30
C VAL A 195 -4.33 -4.63 -6.35
N VAL A 196 -5.04 -5.44 -5.55
CA VAL A 196 -4.88 -6.91 -5.56
C VAL A 196 -5.10 -7.46 -6.97
N SER A 197 -6.07 -6.92 -7.70
CA SER A 197 -6.33 -7.27 -9.09
C SER A 197 -5.14 -6.93 -9.99
N HIS A 198 -4.63 -5.70 -9.91
CA HIS A 198 -3.49 -5.22 -10.69
C HIS A 198 -2.20 -5.97 -10.39
N LEU A 199 -1.89 -6.22 -9.11
CA LEU A 199 -0.77 -7.07 -8.71
C LEU A 199 -0.85 -8.42 -9.41
N SER A 200 -2.03 -9.07 -9.41
CA SER A 200 -2.22 -10.39 -10.04
C SER A 200 -1.99 -10.44 -11.56
N MET A 201 -1.88 -9.29 -12.23
CA MET A 201 -1.57 -9.19 -13.65
C MET A 201 -0.07 -8.96 -13.91
N SER A 202 0.67 -8.49 -12.92
CA SER A 202 2.09 -8.19 -13.08
C SER A 202 2.94 -9.46 -13.01
N LEU A 203 3.96 -9.56 -13.86
CA LEU A 203 4.95 -10.64 -13.75
C LEU A 203 5.94 -10.41 -12.60
N GLU A 204 6.04 -9.18 -12.10
CA GLU A 204 6.90 -8.80 -10.97
C GLU A 204 6.57 -9.55 -9.68
N VAL A 205 5.32 -9.99 -9.54
CA VAL A 205 4.81 -10.70 -8.34
C VAL A 205 4.83 -12.23 -8.48
N ALA A 206 5.39 -12.77 -9.56
CA ALA A 206 5.43 -14.20 -9.80
C ALA A 206 6.08 -14.93 -8.61
N GLY A 207 5.34 -15.87 -8.02
CA GLY A 207 5.79 -16.66 -6.86
C GLY A 207 5.72 -15.94 -5.50
N LEU A 208 5.29 -14.68 -5.43
CA LEU A 208 5.19 -13.96 -4.17
C LEU A 208 3.93 -14.30 -3.36
N PHE A 209 2.85 -14.73 -4.02
CA PHE A 209 1.60 -15.16 -3.41
C PHE A 209 0.91 -16.25 -4.24
N HIS A 210 -0.13 -16.85 -3.67
CA HIS A 210 -0.76 -18.08 -4.19
C HIS A 210 -2.28 -17.96 -4.37
N GLN A 211 -2.92 -17.07 -3.61
CA GLN A 211 -4.37 -16.87 -3.63
C GLN A 211 -4.67 -15.38 -3.47
N LEU A 212 -5.86 -14.96 -3.89
CA LEU A 212 -6.29 -13.57 -3.73
C LEU A 212 -7.77 -13.45 -3.35
N ILE A 213 -8.08 -12.42 -2.55
CA ILE A 213 -9.45 -12.07 -2.15
C ILE A 213 -9.71 -10.61 -2.52
N GLN A 214 -10.80 -10.36 -3.24
CA GLN A 214 -11.22 -9.05 -3.72
C GLN A 214 -12.57 -8.70 -3.09
N ASN A 215 -12.60 -7.68 -2.23
CA ASN A 215 -13.85 -7.18 -1.65
C ASN A 215 -14.21 -5.82 -2.27
N SER A 216 -15.32 -5.75 -2.99
CA SER A 216 -15.89 -4.49 -3.49
C SER A 216 -14.94 -3.70 -4.40
N GLY A 217 -14.21 -4.40 -5.28
CA GLY A 217 -13.28 -3.77 -6.22
C GLY A 217 -12.73 -4.74 -7.25
N SER A 218 -12.39 -4.21 -8.43
CA SER A 218 -11.90 -5.01 -9.55
C SER A 218 -10.96 -4.20 -10.43
N ILE A 219 -10.24 -4.91 -11.31
CA ILE A 219 -9.29 -4.28 -12.23
C ILE A 219 -9.92 -3.29 -13.22
N MET A 220 -11.22 -3.43 -13.49
CA MET A 220 -11.92 -2.64 -14.50
C MET A 220 -12.27 -1.23 -14.02
N LEU A 221 -12.18 -0.97 -12.72
CA LEU A 221 -12.63 0.31 -12.17
C LEU A 221 -11.58 1.42 -12.34
N GLU A 222 -10.29 1.09 -12.35
CA GLU A 222 -9.24 2.09 -12.08
C GLU A 222 -7.94 1.74 -12.82
N ILE A 223 -7.74 2.30 -14.03
CA ILE A 223 -6.44 2.33 -14.70
C ILE A 223 -6.25 3.63 -15.49
N GLU A 224 -5.11 4.30 -15.30
CA GLU A 224 -4.73 5.50 -16.04
C GLU A 224 -3.83 5.13 -17.24
N THR A 225 -3.97 5.85 -18.34
CA THR A 225 -3.18 5.67 -19.57
C THR A 225 -2.35 6.93 -19.84
N PRO A 226 -1.21 6.84 -20.55
CA PRO A 226 -0.37 8.00 -20.83
C PRO A 226 -1.06 9.15 -21.57
N GLU A 227 -2.08 8.85 -22.37
CA GLU A 227 -2.91 9.84 -23.07
C GLU A 227 -4.37 9.72 -22.62
N PRO A 228 -4.73 10.20 -21.42
CA PRO A 228 -6.10 10.06 -20.95
C PRO A 228 -7.02 10.96 -21.78
N GLU A 229 -7.97 10.36 -22.50
CA GLU A 229 -9.01 11.06 -23.28
C GLU A 229 -9.78 12.11 -22.46
N ARG A 230 -9.80 11.96 -21.12
CA ARG A 230 -10.48 12.86 -20.16
C ARG A 230 -9.58 13.94 -19.53
N GLY A 231 -8.37 14.10 -20.03
CA GLY A 231 -7.35 15.00 -19.48
C GLY A 231 -6.75 14.47 -18.18
N SER A 232 -5.44 14.56 -18.03
CA SER A 232 -4.72 13.92 -16.92
C SER A 232 -4.93 14.66 -15.59
N VAL A 233 -5.23 13.93 -14.52
CA VAL A 233 -5.21 14.46 -13.14
C VAL A 233 -3.83 15.06 -12.81
N HIS A 234 -2.77 14.52 -13.41
CA HIS A 234 -1.41 15.02 -13.24
C HIS A 234 -1.25 16.46 -13.76
N LYS A 235 -1.74 16.76 -14.98
CA LYS A 235 -1.71 18.13 -15.55
C LYS A 235 -2.41 19.14 -14.65
N GLU A 236 -3.56 18.75 -14.10
CA GLU A 236 -4.34 19.61 -13.23
C GLU A 236 -3.63 19.88 -11.90
N ARG A 237 -3.02 18.86 -11.28
CA ARG A 237 -2.26 19.00 -10.04
C ARG A 237 -1.00 19.84 -10.22
N ALA A 238 -0.28 19.63 -11.33
CA ALA A 238 0.86 20.46 -11.69
C ALA A 238 0.49 21.93 -11.86
N HIS A 239 -0.65 22.22 -12.48
CA HIS A 239 -1.16 23.59 -12.56
C HIS A 239 -1.56 24.15 -11.18
N GLN A 240 -2.29 23.38 -10.38
CA GLN A 240 -2.81 23.83 -9.08
C GLN A 240 -1.72 24.12 -8.04
N ILE A 241 -0.62 23.35 -8.06
CA ILE A 241 0.44 23.44 -7.05
C ILE A 241 1.63 24.26 -7.55
N CYS A 242 2.01 24.07 -8.81
CA CYS A 242 3.24 24.65 -9.38
C CYS A 242 2.99 25.67 -10.49
N ASN A 243 1.74 25.96 -10.82
CA ASN A 243 1.34 26.90 -11.87
C ASN A 243 1.92 26.54 -13.26
N ILE A 244 2.18 25.25 -13.52
CA ILE A 244 2.57 24.77 -14.84
C ILE A 244 1.38 24.88 -15.80
N THR A 245 1.59 25.48 -16.97
CA THR A 245 0.52 25.60 -17.96
C THR A 245 0.36 24.29 -18.72
N TYR A 246 -0.83 24.05 -19.28
CA TYR A 246 -1.09 22.82 -20.04
C TYR A 246 -0.27 22.76 -21.34
N SER A 247 0.16 23.91 -21.87
CA SER A 247 1.05 24.00 -23.03
C SER A 247 2.50 23.66 -22.71
N ASP A 248 2.92 23.81 -21.46
CA ASP A 248 4.30 23.52 -21.04
C ASP A 248 4.47 22.05 -20.61
N TRP A 249 3.35 21.34 -20.33
CA TRP A 249 3.36 19.96 -19.88
C TRP A 249 4.12 19.01 -20.83
N GLY A 250 4.99 18.17 -20.25
CA GLY A 250 5.70 17.12 -20.96
C GLY A 250 7.02 17.56 -21.59
N SER A 251 7.45 18.81 -21.39
CA SER A 251 8.81 19.24 -21.74
C SER A 251 9.80 18.91 -20.61
N VAL A 252 11.07 18.62 -20.95
CA VAL A 252 12.13 18.33 -19.95
C VAL A 252 12.35 19.52 -19.01
N ALA A 253 12.38 20.74 -19.54
CA ALA A 253 12.54 21.94 -18.72
C ALA A 253 11.40 22.11 -17.69
N THR A 254 10.18 21.75 -18.09
CA THR A 254 9.00 21.80 -17.20
C THR A 254 9.03 20.70 -16.15
N ASP A 255 9.66 19.56 -16.44
CA ASP A 255 9.81 18.45 -15.49
C ASP A 255 10.81 18.80 -14.37
N ASP A 256 11.90 19.49 -14.72
CA ASP A 256 12.85 20.05 -13.74
C ASP A 256 12.20 21.13 -12.87
N ASP A 257 11.46 22.07 -13.47
CA ASP A 257 10.70 23.10 -12.75
C ASP A 257 9.65 22.46 -11.80
N LEU A 258 8.99 21.38 -12.23
CA LEU A 258 8.05 20.60 -11.42
C LEU A 258 8.74 19.94 -10.23
N MET A 259 9.87 19.29 -10.44
CA MET A 259 10.65 18.69 -9.36
C MET A 259 11.09 19.74 -8.34
N ASP A 260 11.59 20.88 -8.82
CA ASP A 260 12.02 22.00 -7.98
C ASP A 260 10.89 22.61 -7.14
N CYS A 261 9.66 22.59 -7.67
CA CYS A 261 8.46 23.04 -6.96
C CYS A 261 7.95 21.98 -5.96
N LEU A 262 7.69 20.75 -6.43
CA LEU A 262 7.02 19.70 -5.65
C LEU A 262 7.87 19.16 -4.50
N VAL A 263 9.20 19.14 -4.63
CA VAL A 263 10.10 18.74 -3.54
C VAL A 263 10.12 19.79 -2.41
N LYS A 264 9.88 21.06 -2.71
CA LYS A 264 9.83 22.14 -1.72
C LYS A 264 8.45 22.30 -1.07
N ALA A 265 7.40 21.82 -1.72
CA ALA A 265 6.04 21.84 -1.17
C ALA A 265 5.96 21.02 0.13
N SER A 266 5.18 21.52 1.07
CA SER A 266 4.81 20.77 2.27
C SER A 266 3.89 19.59 1.90
N PRO A 267 3.90 18.49 2.66
CA PRO A 267 3.00 17.38 2.40
C PRO A 267 1.52 17.79 2.36
N GLN A 268 1.10 18.75 3.19
CA GLN A 268 -0.26 19.29 3.22
C GLN A 268 -0.64 19.99 1.90
N GLU A 269 0.30 20.71 1.28
CA GLU A 269 0.08 21.34 -0.03
C GLU A 269 -0.07 20.30 -1.14
N LEU A 270 0.70 19.21 -1.07
CA LEU A 270 0.66 18.13 -2.06
C LEU A 270 -0.68 17.40 -2.07
N ILE A 271 -1.26 17.13 -0.89
CA ILE A 271 -2.53 16.41 -0.77
C ILE A 271 -3.77 17.31 -0.89
N LYS A 272 -3.59 18.65 -0.86
CA LYS A 272 -4.69 19.63 -0.77
C LYS A 272 -5.78 19.42 -1.81
N TYR A 273 -5.39 18.98 -3.00
CA TYR A 273 -6.28 18.85 -4.16
C TYR A 273 -6.71 17.40 -4.43
N ASP A 274 -6.26 16.42 -3.65
CA ASP A 274 -6.45 15.00 -3.96
C ASP A 274 -7.92 14.56 -4.03
N MET A 275 -8.85 15.28 -3.38
CA MET A 275 -10.30 15.03 -3.48
C MET A 275 -11.11 16.15 -4.13
N THR A 276 -10.47 17.16 -4.72
CA THR A 276 -11.19 18.34 -5.24
C THR A 276 -11.76 18.15 -6.64
N THR A 277 -11.58 16.98 -7.24
CA THR A 277 -11.94 16.69 -8.65
C THR A 277 -12.65 15.36 -8.77
N PHE A 278 -13.49 15.20 -9.80
CA PHE A 278 -14.07 13.89 -10.17
C PHE A 278 -13.07 12.91 -10.82
N LYS A 279 -11.80 13.31 -10.94
CA LYS A 279 -10.70 12.47 -11.40
C LYS A 279 -9.99 11.87 -10.19
N TYR A 280 -9.81 10.56 -10.21
CA TYR A 280 -9.22 9.79 -9.13
C TYR A 280 -7.79 9.39 -9.49
N TRP A 281 -6.96 9.21 -8.46
CA TRP A 281 -5.67 8.55 -8.62
C TRP A 281 -5.90 7.06 -8.88
N ALA A 282 -5.13 6.49 -9.79
CA ALA A 282 -5.22 5.08 -10.14
C ALA A 282 -3.84 4.55 -10.56
N PRO A 283 -3.63 3.22 -10.54
CA PRO A 283 -2.49 2.60 -11.20
C PRO A 283 -2.45 2.98 -12.68
N THR A 284 -1.25 3.16 -13.21
CA THR A 284 -1.01 3.63 -14.58
C THR A 284 -0.40 2.52 -15.44
N LEU A 285 -0.74 2.46 -16.72
CA LEU A 285 0.04 1.67 -17.69
C LEU A 285 1.44 2.27 -17.84
N ASP A 286 2.46 1.52 -17.42
CA ASP A 286 3.83 2.02 -17.31
C ASP A 286 4.85 1.27 -18.19
N GLY A 287 4.41 0.26 -18.93
CA GLY A 287 5.31 -0.53 -19.78
C GLY A 287 6.20 -1.52 -19.02
N SER A 288 6.12 -1.56 -17.68
CA SER A 288 6.95 -2.43 -16.83
C SER A 288 6.11 -3.23 -15.84
N PHE A 289 5.61 -2.59 -14.78
CA PHE A 289 4.81 -3.26 -13.76
C PHE A 289 3.40 -3.60 -14.30
N LEU A 290 2.80 -2.70 -15.08
CA LEU A 290 1.59 -2.90 -15.87
C LEU A 290 1.90 -2.58 -17.34
N PRO A 291 2.43 -3.55 -18.10
CA PRO A 291 2.94 -3.28 -19.45
C PRO A 291 1.86 -3.19 -20.52
N ASP A 292 0.63 -3.65 -20.25
CA ASP A 292 -0.48 -3.67 -21.19
C ASP A 292 -1.81 -3.60 -20.43
N TYR A 293 -2.90 -3.41 -21.16
CA TYR A 293 -4.25 -3.37 -20.61
C TYR A 293 -4.62 -4.68 -19.89
N PRO A 294 -5.44 -4.61 -18.82
CA PRO A 294 -5.92 -5.77 -18.07
C PRO A 294 -6.43 -6.93 -18.93
N GLU A 295 -7.15 -6.65 -20.02
CA GLU A 295 -7.72 -7.65 -20.92
C GLU A 295 -6.65 -8.44 -21.68
N ASN A 296 -5.49 -7.81 -21.93
CA ASN A 296 -4.35 -8.46 -22.56
C ASN A 296 -3.53 -9.23 -21.53
N LEU A 297 -3.23 -8.63 -20.38
CA LEU A 297 -2.49 -9.30 -19.30
C LEU A 297 -3.24 -10.52 -18.76
N ALA A 298 -4.57 -10.48 -18.71
CA ALA A 298 -5.40 -11.60 -18.26
C ALA A 298 -5.21 -12.88 -19.09
N LYS A 299 -4.74 -12.78 -20.34
CA LYS A 299 -4.48 -13.92 -21.23
C LYS A 299 -3.21 -14.68 -20.86
N THR A 300 -2.25 -14.02 -20.22
CA THR A 300 -0.91 -14.58 -19.93
C THR A 300 -0.59 -14.66 -18.44
N ARG A 301 -1.42 -14.07 -17.57
CA ARG A 301 -1.20 -14.11 -16.13
C ARG A 301 -1.25 -15.53 -15.55
N PRO A 302 -0.60 -15.77 -14.40
CA PRO A 302 -0.77 -17.02 -13.67
C PRO A 302 -2.22 -17.22 -13.19
N HIS A 303 -2.62 -18.49 -13.06
CA HIS A 303 -3.93 -18.84 -12.49
C HIS A 303 -3.87 -18.83 -10.97
N TYR A 304 -4.63 -17.94 -10.35
CA TYR A 304 -4.78 -17.85 -8.90
C TYR A 304 -6.18 -18.28 -8.46
N ALA A 305 -6.28 -18.90 -7.29
CA ALA A 305 -7.57 -19.07 -6.63
C ALA A 305 -8.07 -17.69 -6.16
N LEU A 306 -9.32 -17.36 -6.53
CA LEU A 306 -9.94 -16.07 -6.28
C LEU A 306 -11.24 -16.24 -5.48
N ILE A 307 -11.39 -15.44 -4.42
CA ILE A 307 -12.68 -15.13 -3.81
C ILE A 307 -13.00 -13.65 -4.11
N ALA A 308 -14.08 -13.39 -4.84
CA ALA A 308 -14.59 -12.04 -5.10
C ALA A 308 -15.92 -11.85 -4.36
N ILE A 309 -16.09 -10.71 -3.69
CA ILE A 309 -17.26 -10.41 -2.85
C ILE A 309 -17.66 -8.96 -3.10
N ASP A 310 -18.97 -8.71 -3.20
CA ASP A 310 -19.57 -7.37 -3.19
C ASP A 310 -20.72 -7.34 -2.17
N MET A 311 -21.06 -6.15 -1.68
CA MET A 311 -22.23 -5.92 -0.85
C MET A 311 -23.48 -5.70 -1.72
N MET A 312 -24.67 -5.97 -1.18
CA MET A 312 -25.92 -5.70 -1.91
C MET A 312 -26.19 -4.20 -2.10
N GLU A 313 -25.60 -3.35 -1.25
CA GLU A 313 -25.81 -1.90 -1.21
C GLU A 313 -24.45 -1.16 -1.22
N GLU A 314 -23.73 -1.19 -2.34
CA GLU A 314 -22.42 -0.53 -2.51
C GLU A 314 -22.53 1.00 -2.73
N ALA A 315 -23.67 1.47 -3.22
CA ALA A 315 -23.89 2.86 -3.64
C ALA A 315 -25.07 3.53 -2.93
N THR A 316 -25.42 3.07 -1.73
CA THR A 316 -26.49 3.71 -0.95
C THR A 316 -26.05 5.15 -0.58
N PRO A 317 -26.89 6.16 -0.89
CA PRO A 317 -26.52 7.57 -0.84
C PRO A 317 -26.29 8.14 0.56
#